data_AF-A0A6B3MF89-F1
#
_entry.id   AF-A0A6B3MF89-F1
#
_cell.length_a   1.000
_cell.length_b   1.000
_cell.length_c   1.000
_cell.angle_alpha   90.00
_cell.angle_beta   90.00
_cell.angle_gamma   90.00
#
_symmetry.space_group_name_H-M   'P 1'
#
loop_
_entity.id
_entity.type
_entity.pdbx_description
1 polymer ?
#
loop_
_entity_poly.entity_id
_entity_poly.type
_entity_poly.pdbx_seq_one_letter_code
_entity_poly.pdbx_strand_id
1 'polypeptide(L)'
;MKIEKIIQVFPQIIKTQFEKFELEDLQSLDQVLAALDTKIEETELVNILKKWFKTHKQVRDTIISLFGDNKELKRSPDLPPNSEASILENLFELRQTNKEVIKAKTNQQDQEHSQQ
;
A
#
# COMPACT_ATOMS: atom_id res chain seq x y z
N MET A 1 -7.42 13.38 -4.24
CA MET A 1 -7.85 12.01 -3.86
C MET A 1 -7.81 11.90 -2.34
N LYS A 2 -8.84 11.33 -1.72
CA LYS A 2 -8.85 11.10 -0.26
C LYS A 2 -7.91 9.95 0.10
N ILE A 3 -7.33 9.98 1.30
CA ILE A 3 -6.43 8.92 1.75
C ILE A 3 -7.16 7.58 1.88
N GLU A 4 -8.43 7.59 2.28
CA GLU A 4 -9.20 6.34 2.42
C GLU A 4 -9.30 5.63 1.06
N LYS A 5 -9.46 6.40 -0.02
CA LYS A 5 -9.49 5.86 -1.37
C LYS A 5 -8.14 5.27 -1.78
N ILE A 6 -7.04 5.93 -1.40
CA ILE A 6 -5.69 5.42 -1.64
C ILE A 6 -5.54 4.09 -0.91
N ILE A 7 -5.83 4.05 0.39
CA ILE A 7 -5.76 2.83 1.22
C ILE A 7 -6.58 1.69 0.61
N GLN A 8 -7.79 1.97 0.13
CA GLN A 8 -8.66 0.97 -0.48
C GLN A 8 -8.10 0.36 -1.77
N VAL A 9 -7.47 1.15 -2.64
CA VAL A 9 -6.96 0.66 -3.94
C VAL A 9 -5.51 0.22 -3.90
N PHE A 10 -4.77 0.61 -2.85
CA PHE A 10 -3.35 0.36 -2.76
C PHE A 10 -2.99 -1.12 -2.80
N PRO A 11 -3.66 -2.05 -2.07
CA PRO A 11 -3.35 -3.48 -2.14
C PRO A 11 -3.38 -3.99 -3.58
N GLN A 12 -4.44 -3.66 -4.32
CA GLN A 12 -4.62 -4.06 -5.72
C GLN A 12 -3.52 -3.49 -6.63
N ILE A 13 -3.12 -2.24 -6.40
CA ILE A 13 -2.07 -1.58 -7.19
C ILE A 13 -0.71 -2.23 -6.93
N ILE A 14 -0.33 -2.48 -5.67
CA ILE A 14 0.95 -3.15 -5.39
C ILE A 14 0.92 -4.55 -5.98
N LYS A 15 -0.17 -5.30 -5.83
CA LYS A 15 -0.27 -6.66 -6.36
C LYS A 15 -0.09 -6.73 -7.89
N THR A 16 -0.62 -5.76 -8.61
CA THR A 16 -0.63 -5.76 -10.09
C THR A 16 0.56 -5.03 -10.72
N GLN A 17 1.13 -4.05 -10.01
CA GLN A 17 2.15 -3.12 -10.53
C GLN A 17 3.32 -2.99 -9.54
N PHE A 18 3.66 -4.06 -8.81
CA PHE A 18 4.72 -4.04 -7.79
C PHE A 18 6.08 -3.61 -8.35
N GLU A 19 6.33 -3.86 -9.63
CA GLU A 19 7.53 -3.41 -10.36
C GLU A 19 7.74 -1.88 -10.30
N LYS A 20 6.67 -1.09 -10.18
CA LYS A 20 6.73 0.37 -10.11
C LYS A 20 7.10 0.93 -8.74
N PHE A 21 7.26 0.07 -7.74
CA PHE A 21 7.59 0.44 -6.37
C PHE A 21 8.97 -0.09 -6.00
N GLU A 22 9.77 0.74 -5.34
CA GLU A 22 11.10 0.34 -4.86
C GLU A 22 10.97 -0.59 -3.65
N LEU A 23 11.93 -1.51 -3.50
CA LEU A 23 11.90 -2.46 -2.37
C LEU A 23 11.97 -1.71 -1.03
N GLU A 24 12.80 -0.66 -0.94
CA GLU A 24 12.95 0.18 0.25
C GLU A 24 11.64 0.85 0.66
N ASP A 25 10.88 1.38 -0.32
CA ASP A 25 9.55 1.95 -0.08
C ASP A 25 8.59 0.88 0.49
N LEU A 26 8.59 -0.32 -0.09
CA LEU A 26 7.72 -1.40 0.37
C LEU A 26 8.10 -1.87 1.78
N GLN A 27 9.39 -1.98 2.09
CA GLN A 27 9.87 -2.30 3.44
C GLN A 27 9.51 -1.21 4.44
N SER A 28 9.68 0.07 4.09
CA SER A 28 9.26 1.20 4.92
C SER A 28 7.75 1.18 5.18
N LEU A 29 6.95 0.85 4.16
CA LEU A 29 5.51 0.69 4.29
C LEU A 29 5.15 -0.46 5.25
N ASP A 30 5.84 -1.61 5.18
CA ASP A 30 5.58 -2.74 6.10
C ASP A 30 5.89 -2.35 7.56
N GLN A 31 6.92 -1.54 7.80
CA GLN A 31 7.21 -1.01 9.14
C GLN A 31 6.09 -0.10 9.66
N VAL A 32 5.52 0.75 8.80
CA VAL A 32 4.35 1.57 9.18
C VAL A 32 3.15 0.68 9.47
N LEU A 33 2.89 -0.31 8.62
CA LEU A 33 1.76 -1.23 8.78
C LEU A 33 1.95 -2.22 9.94
N ALA A 34 3.18 -2.42 10.43
CA ALA A 34 3.42 -3.21 11.64
C ALA A 34 2.75 -2.61 12.88
N ALA A 35 2.43 -1.31 12.87
CA ALA A 35 1.61 -0.69 13.90
C ALA A 35 0.19 -1.30 14.00
N LEU A 36 -0.31 -2.01 12.97
CA LEU A 36 -1.57 -2.78 13.05
C LEU A 36 -1.51 -3.91 14.08
N ASP A 37 -0.33 -4.47 14.38
CA ASP A 37 -0.19 -5.49 15.43
C ASP A 37 -0.22 -4.87 16.84
N THR A 38 -0.13 -3.54 16.92
CA THR A 38 -0.22 -2.81 18.17
C THR A 38 -1.65 -2.32 18.38
N LYS A 39 -2.07 -2.10 19.63
CA LYS A 39 -3.37 -1.51 19.95
C LYS A 39 -3.39 0.00 19.65
N ILE A 40 -3.02 0.40 18.44
CA ILE A 40 -3.09 1.77 17.97
C ILE A 40 -4.50 2.04 17.42
N GLU A 41 -5.00 3.26 17.61
CA GLU A 41 -6.28 3.67 17.04
C GLU A 41 -6.16 3.82 15.51
N GLU A 42 -7.24 3.52 14.78
CA GLU A 42 -7.26 3.67 13.32
C GLU A 42 -6.90 5.09 12.89
N THR A 43 -7.47 6.10 13.55
CA THR A 43 -7.24 7.51 13.21
C THR A 43 -5.75 7.86 13.31
N GLU A 44 -5.06 7.33 14.33
CA GLU A 44 -3.62 7.49 14.49
C GLU A 44 -2.86 6.78 13.35
N LEU A 45 -3.22 5.55 13.03
CA LEU A 45 -2.61 4.79 11.94
C LEU A 45 -2.78 5.46 10.57
N VAL A 46 -3.99 5.95 10.27
CA VAL A 46 -4.29 6.71 9.06
C VAL A 46 -3.46 8.01 9.03
N ASN A 47 -3.25 8.66 10.17
CA ASN A 47 -2.39 9.85 10.24
C ASN A 47 -0.90 9.51 10.02
N ILE A 48 -0.42 8.38 10.53
CA ILE A 48 0.95 7.89 10.27
C ILE A 48 1.11 7.60 8.77
N LEU A 49 0.15 6.90 8.15
CA LEU A 49 0.15 6.63 6.71
C LEU A 49 0.10 7.92 5.89
N LYS A 50 -0.73 8.89 6.27
CA LYS A 50 -0.75 10.22 5.64
C LYS A 50 0.63 10.88 5.69
N LYS A 51 1.34 10.81 6.82
CA LYS A 51 2.70 11.34 6.94
C LYS A 51 3.67 10.57 6.05
N TRP A 52 3.57 9.24 6.04
CA TRP A 52 4.39 8.39 5.19
C TRP A 52 4.24 8.73 3.70
N PHE A 53 3.03 8.89 3.19
CA PHE A 53 2.77 9.31 1.80
C PHE A 53 3.23 10.75 1.48
N LYS A 54 3.36 11.62 2.49
CA LYS A 54 3.94 12.96 2.29
C LYS A 54 5.45 12.89 2.09
N THR A 55 6.12 11.93 2.73
CA THR A 55 7.55 11.66 2.56
C THR A 55 7.81 10.90 1.26
N HIS A 56 7.05 9.83 1.01
CA HIS A 56 7.18 8.95 -0.16
C HIS A 56 6.27 9.43 -1.30
N LYS A 57 6.56 10.64 -1.80
CA LYS A 57 5.74 11.29 -2.84
C LYS A 57 5.67 10.47 -4.13
N GLN A 58 6.76 9.82 -4.51
CA GLN A 58 6.82 8.99 -5.71
C GLN A 58 5.81 7.84 -5.63
N VAL A 59 5.77 7.11 -4.51
CA VAL A 59 4.77 6.06 -4.27
C VAL A 59 3.36 6.62 -4.40
N ARG A 60 3.08 7.74 -3.73
CA ARG A 60 1.78 8.40 -3.77
C ARG A 60 1.37 8.78 -5.20
N ASP A 61 2.27 9.41 -5.94
CA ASP A 61 1.99 9.91 -7.28
C ASP A 61 1.84 8.76 -8.28
N THR A 62 2.60 7.67 -8.13
CA THR A 62 2.41 6.41 -8.87
C THR A 62 1.02 5.83 -8.63
N ILE A 63 0.57 5.75 -7.37
CA ILE A 63 -0.79 5.26 -7.05
C ILE A 63 -1.86 6.15 -7.67
N ILE A 64 -1.72 7.47 -7.54
CA ILE A 64 -2.68 8.43 -8.10
C ILE A 64 -2.73 8.31 -9.62
N SER A 65 -1.58 8.17 -10.27
CA SER A 65 -1.47 7.98 -11.72
C SER A 65 -2.16 6.68 -12.15
N LEU A 66 -1.82 5.56 -11.52
CA LEU A 66 -2.42 4.25 -11.82
C LEU A 66 -3.93 4.21 -11.55
N PHE A 67 -4.39 4.87 -10.49
CA PHE A 67 -5.82 5.06 -10.23
C PHE A 67 -6.48 5.96 -11.29
N GLY A 68 -5.77 7.00 -11.73
CA GLY A 68 -6.16 7.91 -12.79
C GLY A 68 -6.34 7.22 -14.14
N ASP A 69 -5.49 6.26 -14.47
CA ASP A 69 -5.54 5.51 -15.72
C ASP A 69 -6.51 4.32 -15.65
N ASN A 70 -6.69 3.72 -14.48
CA ASN A 70 -7.51 2.53 -14.32
C ASN A 70 -8.99 2.86 -14.07
N LYS A 71 -9.80 2.75 -15.13
CA LYS A 71 -11.26 2.96 -15.09
C LYS A 71 -11.99 2.01 -14.14
N GLU A 72 -11.47 0.82 -13.88
CA GLU A 72 -12.08 -0.15 -12.97
C GLU A 72 -11.86 0.25 -11.51
N LEU A 73 -10.65 0.69 -11.15
CA LEU A 73 -10.37 1.23 -9.81
C LEU A 73 -11.19 2.49 -9.52
N LYS A 74 -11.47 3.31 -10.53
CA LYS A 74 -12.37 4.47 -10.40
C LYS A 74 -13.83 4.08 -10.14
N ARG A 75 -14.26 2.89 -10.56
CA ARG A 75 -15.61 2.37 -10.31
C ARG A 75 -15.74 1.71 -8.94
N SER A 76 -14.63 1.45 -8.24
CA SER A 76 -14.68 0.95 -6.88
C SER A 76 -15.54 1.88 -6.03
N PRO A 77 -16.51 1.36 -5.26
CA PRO A 77 -17.36 2.20 -4.43
C PRO A 77 -16.51 2.99 -3.44
N ASP A 78 -16.95 4.20 -3.10
CA ASP A 78 -16.36 4.94 -1.99
C ASP A 78 -16.73 4.25 -0.68
N LEU A 79 -15.77 4.16 0.23
CA LEU A 79 -16.03 3.66 1.58
C LEU A 79 -17.03 4.60 2.27
N PRO A 80 -18.03 4.05 2.97
CA PRO A 80 -18.88 4.84 3.83
C PRO A 80 -18.03 5.65 4.83
N PRO A 81 -18.45 6.86 5.19
CA PRO A 81 -17.67 7.75 6.06
C PRO A 81 -17.41 7.20 7.47
N ASN A 82 -18.10 6.13 7.88
CA ASN A 82 -18.00 5.50 9.20
C ASN A 82 -17.50 4.04 9.11
N SER A 83 -16.86 3.67 8.00
CA SER A 83 -16.40 2.31 7.77
C SER A 83 -15.01 2.07 8.34
N GLU A 84 -14.86 2.31 9.65
CA GLU A 84 -13.61 2.05 10.37
C GLU A 84 -13.13 0.60 10.16
N ALA A 85 -14.06 -0.35 10.34
CA ALA A 85 -13.80 -1.76 10.06
C ALA A 85 -13.25 -1.99 8.64
N SER A 86 -13.81 -1.32 7.63
CA SER A 86 -13.34 -1.48 6.25
C SER A 86 -11.99 -0.80 5.99
N ILE A 87 -11.67 0.30 6.67
CA ILE A 87 -10.33 0.91 6.58
C ILE A 87 -9.31 -0.05 7.17
N LEU A 88 -9.56 -0.59 8.36
CA LEU A 88 -8.68 -1.58 8.98
C LEU A 88 -8.53 -2.83 8.11
N GLU A 89 -9.61 -3.37 7.55
CA GLU A 89 -9.55 -4.52 6.63
C GLU A 89 -8.66 -4.23 5.42
N ASN A 90 -8.81 -3.05 4.78
CA ASN A 90 -7.95 -2.65 3.66
C ASN A 90 -6.48 -2.51 4.08
N LEU A 91 -6.20 -2.05 5.30
CA LEU A 91 -4.84 -1.93 5.82
C LEU A 91 -4.22 -3.29 6.16
N PHE A 92 -5.00 -4.23 6.69
CA PHE A 92 -4.58 -5.61 6.86
C PHE A 92 -4.28 -6.28 5.51
N GLU A 93 -5.17 -6.12 4.52
CA GLU A 93 -4.98 -6.64 3.17
C GLU A 93 -3.73 -6.02 2.52
N LEU A 94 -3.55 -4.70 2.67
CA LEU A 94 -2.38 -3.97 2.19
C LEU A 94 -1.10 -4.57 2.76
N ARG A 95 -1.07 -4.82 4.07
CA ARG A 95 0.10 -5.37 4.74
C ARG A 95 0.41 -6.80 4.26
N GLN A 96 -0.61 -7.65 4.16
CA GLN A 96 -0.41 -9.02 3.65
C GLN A 96 0.15 -9.00 2.23
N THR A 97 -0.48 -8.23 1.35
CA THR A 97 -0.05 -8.08 -0.04
C THR A 97 1.37 -7.53 -0.13
N ASN A 98 1.68 -6.50 0.66
CA ASN A 98 3.01 -5.89 0.69
C ASN A 98 4.08 -6.91 1.12
N LYS A 99 3.82 -7.73 2.14
CA LYS A 99 4.74 -8.79 2.57
C LYS A 99 4.97 -9.85 1.49
N GLU A 100 3.93 -10.25 0.77
CA GLU A 100 4.06 -11.18 -0.35
C GLU A 100 4.91 -10.60 -1.47
N VAL A 101 4.70 -9.32 -1.79
CA VAL A 101 5.44 -8.61 -2.83
C VAL A 101 6.91 -8.39 -2.45
N ILE A 102 7.19 -8.03 -1.19
CA ILE A 102 8.57 -7.91 -0.68
C ILE A 102 9.28 -9.25 -0.85
N LYS A 103 8.67 -10.36 -0.42
CA LYS A 103 9.25 -11.70 -0.59
C LYS A 103 9.49 -12.04 -2.06
N ALA A 104 8.53 -11.73 -2.93
CA ALA A 104 8.66 -11.97 -4.36
C ALA A 104 9.83 -11.19 -4.97
N LYS A 105 9.95 -9.89 -4.66
CA LYS A 105 11.05 -9.03 -5.13
C LYS A 105 12.41 -9.49 -4.58
N THR A 106 12.50 -9.81 -3.29
CA THR A 106 13.76 -10.30 -2.69
C THR A 106 14.22 -11.60 -3.35
N ASN A 107 13.30 -12.54 -3.59
CA ASN A 107 13.64 -13.80 -4.26
C ASN A 107 14.08 -13.59 -5.72
N GLN A 108 13.49 -12.62 -6.44
CA GLN A 108 13.90 -12.28 -7.81
C GLN A 108 15.34 -11.72 -7.84
N GLN A 109 15.70 -10.83 -6.91
CA GLN A 109 17.05 -10.27 -6.83
C GLN A 109 18.11 -11.33 -6.52
N ASP A 110 17.81 -12.29 -5.64
CA ASP A 110 18.72 -13.39 -5.26
C ASP A 110 18.98 -14.36 -6.44
N GLN A 111 17.94 -14.60 -7.27
CA GLN A 111 18.08 -15.42 -8.47
C GLN A 111 18.87 -14.72 -9.59
N GLU A 112 18.70 -13.41 -9.79
CA GLU A 112 19.49 -12.66 -10.77
C GLU A 112 20.98 -12.59 -10.40
N HIS A 113 21.29 -12.49 -9.10
CA HIS A 113 22.67 -12.48 -8.61
C HIS A 113 23.38 -13.85 -8.67
N SER A 114 22.63 -14.95 -8.75
CA SER A 114 23.18 -16.32 -8.80
C SER A 114 23.53 -16.81 -10.20
N GLN A 115 23.24 -16.02 -11.25
CA GLN A 115 23.51 -16.38 -12.65
C GLN A 115 24.64 -15.56 -13.31
N GLN A 116 25.40 -14.76 -12.55
CA GLN A 116 26.61 -14.06 -13.01
C GLN A 116 27.89 -14.69 -12.46
#